data_AF-A0A3D1CPQ8-F1
#
_entry.id   AF-A0A3D1CPQ8-F1
#
_cell.length_a   1.000
_cell.length_b   1.000
_cell.length_c   1.000
_cell.angle_alpha   90.00
_cell.angle_beta   90.00
_cell.angle_gamma   90.00
#
_symmetry.space_group_name_H-M   'P 1'
#
loop_
_entity.id
_entity.type
_entity.pdbx_description
1 polymer ?
#
loop_
_entity_poly.entity_id
_entity_poly.type
_entity_poly.pdbx_seq_one_letter_code
_entity_poly.pdbx_strand_id
1 'polypeptide(L)'
;MYQLSDFLGAVSQDLFALGIALALGALIGLQRGWLARDKAAGQRVAGIRTHALLGLLGGLSVQLGRELGNWVPAILLVMVALAGLAGFLMQNRQQQDFSITSWVGQVLTFCFGALVVAGQPVIAAAAAVVTATILDNKESIHRFLKTLEANELDAGLKLLLISVVVLPLLPNEGFGPGDVLNPREIWWMVVLIAAIGFIGYFAMRFGGSTRGIMFTSLFAGLSSSTALTLHFSRLSRQSNSRQLSPLLAAGILIACGTMFPRILLYAALIYPP
;
A
#
# COMPACT_ATOMS: atom_id res chain seq x y z
N MET A 1 -12.91 -13.29 -47.50
CA MET A 1 -13.01 -14.12 -46.28
C MET A 1 -12.17 -13.57 -45.13
N TYR A 2 -10.93 -13.10 -45.37
CA TYR A 2 -10.06 -12.45 -44.37
C TYR A 2 -10.64 -11.17 -43.71
N GLN A 3 -11.32 -10.30 -44.46
CA GLN A 3 -11.92 -9.07 -43.89
C GLN A 3 -13.05 -9.33 -42.89
N LEU A 4 -13.76 -10.47 -43.01
CA LEU A 4 -14.87 -10.79 -42.11
C LEU A 4 -14.36 -11.38 -40.78
N SER A 5 -13.29 -12.17 -40.81
CA SER A 5 -12.67 -12.73 -39.60
C SER A 5 -11.99 -11.64 -38.76
N ASP A 6 -11.34 -10.67 -39.40
CA ASP A 6 -10.67 -9.57 -38.68
C ASP A 6 -11.70 -8.62 -38.04
N PHE A 7 -12.81 -8.34 -38.74
CA PHE A 7 -13.92 -7.56 -38.20
C PHE A 7 -14.59 -8.25 -37.00
N LEU A 8 -14.87 -9.55 -37.09
CA LEU A 8 -15.43 -10.33 -35.98
C LEU A 8 -14.45 -10.42 -34.79
N GLY A 9 -13.15 -10.52 -35.07
CA GLY A 9 -12.09 -10.47 -34.08
C GLY A 9 -12.11 -9.14 -33.29
N ALA A 10 -12.12 -8.01 -33.98
CA ALA A 10 -12.14 -6.70 -33.35
C ALA A 10 -13.40 -6.47 -32.50
N VAL A 11 -14.58 -6.83 -33.02
CA VAL A 11 -15.86 -6.70 -32.29
C VAL A 11 -15.87 -7.56 -31.02
N SER A 12 -15.34 -8.79 -31.09
CA SER A 12 -15.25 -9.67 -29.92
C SER A 12 -14.31 -9.15 -28.85
N GLN A 13 -13.20 -8.51 -29.25
CA GLN A 13 -12.24 -7.89 -28.33
C GLN A 13 -12.82 -6.65 -27.63
N ASP A 14 -13.50 -5.77 -28.37
CA ASP A 14 -14.13 -4.59 -27.79
C ASP A 14 -15.27 -4.97 -26.82
N LEU A 15 -16.08 -5.98 -27.18
CA LEU A 15 -17.13 -6.49 -26.28
C LEU A 15 -16.55 -7.12 -25.01
N PHE A 16 -15.46 -7.88 -25.14
CA PHE A 16 -14.77 -8.46 -24.00
C PHE A 16 -14.16 -7.38 -23.09
N ALA A 17 -13.56 -6.33 -23.68
CA ALA A 17 -13.03 -5.19 -22.95
C ALA A 17 -14.13 -4.43 -22.19
N LEU A 18 -15.28 -4.19 -22.82
CA LEU A 18 -16.44 -3.58 -22.15
C LEU A 18 -16.99 -4.48 -21.03
N GLY A 19 -16.98 -5.80 -21.22
CA GLY A 19 -17.32 -6.78 -20.17
C GLY A 19 -16.39 -6.69 -18.96
N ILE A 20 -15.07 -6.59 -19.19
CA ILE A 20 -14.08 -6.38 -18.12
C ILE A 20 -14.31 -5.03 -17.43
N ALA A 21 -14.54 -3.95 -18.19
CA ALA A 21 -14.81 -2.63 -17.62
C ALA A 21 -16.03 -2.63 -16.69
N LEU A 22 -17.11 -3.31 -17.10
CA LEU A 22 -18.30 -3.50 -16.28
C LEU A 22 -17.99 -4.34 -15.03
N ALA A 23 -17.24 -5.43 -15.18
CA ALA A 23 -16.86 -6.31 -14.07
C ALA A 23 -15.99 -5.60 -13.02
N LEU A 24 -15.00 -4.80 -13.45
CA LEU A 24 -14.19 -3.98 -12.55
C LEU A 24 -15.02 -2.92 -11.82
N GLY A 25 -15.96 -2.28 -12.53
CA GLY A 25 -16.93 -1.38 -11.90
C GLY A 25 -17.83 -2.09 -10.88
N ALA A 26 -18.33 -3.28 -11.22
CA ALA A 26 -19.13 -4.09 -10.32
C ALA A 26 -18.34 -4.53 -9.07
N LEU A 27 -17.05 -4.87 -9.21
CA LEU A 27 -16.16 -5.22 -8.10
C LEU A 27 -16.04 -4.08 -7.09
N ILE A 28 -15.75 -2.87 -7.57
CA ILE A 28 -15.66 -1.67 -6.71
C ILE A 28 -17.02 -1.38 -6.06
N GLY A 29 -18.09 -1.48 -6.84
CA GLY A 29 -19.46 -1.27 -6.35
C GLY A 29 -19.92 -2.32 -5.35
N LEU A 30 -19.43 -3.56 -5.44
CA LEU A 30 -19.73 -4.65 -4.49
C LEU A 30 -19.10 -4.36 -3.14
N GLN A 31 -17.82 -3.99 -3.15
CA GLN A 31 -17.10 -3.61 -1.96
C GLN A 31 -17.74 -2.40 -1.26
N ARG A 32 -18.12 -1.37 -2.04
CA ARG A 32 -18.87 -0.20 -1.54
C ARG A 32 -20.25 -0.58 -1.01
N GLY A 33 -20.98 -1.43 -1.72
CA GLY A 33 -22.30 -1.92 -1.30
C GLY A 33 -22.25 -2.75 -0.02
N TRP A 34 -21.18 -3.52 0.19
CA TRP A 34 -20.96 -4.31 1.40
C TRP A 34 -20.79 -3.44 2.64
N LEU A 35 -19.98 -2.39 2.55
CA LEU A 35 -19.78 -1.41 3.62
C LEU A 35 -21.06 -0.62 3.97
N ALA A 36 -21.97 -0.47 3.01
CA ALA A 36 -23.22 0.27 3.19
C ALA A 36 -24.44 -0.65 3.43
N ARG A 37 -24.25 -1.95 3.66
CA ARG A 37 -25.35 -2.94 3.75
C ARG A 37 -26.35 -2.64 4.87
N ASP A 38 -25.85 -2.13 5.99
CA ASP A 38 -26.63 -1.81 7.19
C ASP A 38 -27.24 -0.40 7.11
N LYS A 39 -26.98 0.36 6.04
CA LYS A 39 -27.55 1.69 5.80
C LYS A 39 -28.87 1.59 5.02
N ALA A 40 -29.82 2.46 5.36
CA ALA A 40 -31.15 2.51 4.75
C ALA A 40 -31.06 2.75 3.22
N ALA A 41 -32.06 2.28 2.45
CA ALA A 41 -32.03 2.26 0.99
C ALA A 41 -31.81 3.63 0.29
N GLY A 42 -32.04 4.76 0.98
CA GLY A 42 -31.72 6.12 0.50
C GLY A 42 -30.38 6.70 0.98
N GLN A 43 -29.69 5.99 1.88
CA GLN A 43 -28.37 6.35 2.44
C GLN A 43 -27.23 5.49 1.87
N ARG A 44 -27.57 4.55 0.98
CA ARG A 44 -26.60 3.69 0.31
C ARG A 44 -25.84 4.51 -0.72
N VAL A 45 -24.60 4.83 -0.37
CA VAL A 45 -23.61 5.42 -1.29
C VAL A 45 -23.49 4.52 -2.51
N ALA A 46 -23.59 5.11 -3.71
CA ALA A 46 -23.38 4.51 -5.04
C ALA A 46 -23.06 2.99 -5.01
N GLY A 47 -24.08 2.17 -5.24
CA GLY A 47 -23.94 0.71 -5.11
C GLY A 47 -23.32 0.05 -6.34
N ILE A 48 -23.41 -1.29 -6.38
CA ILE A 48 -22.94 -2.16 -7.48
C ILE A 48 -23.37 -1.62 -8.85
N ARG A 49 -24.64 -1.24 -8.99
CA ARG A 49 -25.19 -0.74 -10.24
C ARG A 49 -24.51 0.55 -10.71
N THR A 50 -24.31 1.51 -9.81
CA THR A 50 -23.72 2.82 -10.16
C THR A 50 -22.28 2.64 -10.62
N HIS A 51 -21.45 1.91 -9.86
CA HIS A 51 -20.05 1.71 -10.26
C HIS A 51 -19.90 0.81 -11.49
N ALA A 52 -20.73 -0.24 -11.66
CA ALA A 52 -20.73 -1.03 -12.88
C ALA A 52 -21.04 -0.19 -14.12
N LEU A 53 -22.06 0.68 -14.03
CA LEU A 53 -22.42 1.59 -15.12
C LEU A 53 -21.35 2.66 -15.36
N LEU A 54 -20.69 3.19 -14.32
CA LEU A 54 -19.58 4.13 -14.47
C LEU A 54 -18.37 3.50 -15.16
N GLY A 55 -18.03 2.25 -14.83
CA GLY A 55 -16.97 1.49 -15.50
C GLY A 55 -17.30 1.25 -16.97
N LEU A 56 -18.53 0.83 -17.27
CA LEU A 56 -19.00 0.67 -18.65
C LEU A 56 -18.99 2.00 -19.41
N LEU A 57 -19.44 3.09 -18.78
CA LEU A 57 -19.44 4.44 -19.37
C LEU A 57 -18.01 4.95 -19.63
N GLY A 58 -17.05 4.60 -18.78
CA GLY A 58 -15.63 4.80 -19.00
C GLY A 58 -15.12 4.08 -20.25
N GLY A 59 -15.43 2.79 -20.40
CA GLY A 59 -15.05 2.02 -21.57
C GLY A 59 -15.68 2.55 -22.87
N LEU A 60 -16.98 2.85 -22.83
CA LEU A 60 -17.69 3.46 -23.96
C LEU A 60 -17.12 4.83 -24.32
N SER A 61 -16.67 5.63 -23.35
CA SER A 61 -16.10 6.94 -23.64
C SER A 61 -14.87 6.87 -24.55
N VAL A 62 -14.02 5.86 -24.36
CA VAL A 62 -12.84 5.63 -25.21
C VAL A 62 -13.25 5.11 -26.57
N GLN A 63 -14.25 4.23 -26.64
CA GLN A 63 -14.79 3.75 -27.91
C GLN A 63 -15.37 4.91 -28.75
N LEU A 64 -16.20 5.77 -28.14
CA LEU A 64 -16.70 6.98 -28.80
C LEU A 64 -15.56 7.94 -29.18
N GLY A 65 -14.52 8.03 -28.36
CA GLY A 65 -13.33 8.84 -28.65
C GLY A 65 -12.57 8.39 -29.89
N ARG A 66 -12.64 7.11 -30.27
CA ARG A 66 -12.03 6.61 -31.53
C ARG A 66 -12.75 7.17 -32.77
N GLU A 67 -14.05 7.46 -32.69
CA GLU A 67 -14.85 7.97 -33.81
C GLU A 67 -14.99 9.50 -33.81
N LEU A 68 -15.21 10.09 -32.63
CA LEU A 68 -15.52 11.52 -32.46
C LEU A 68 -14.31 12.36 -32.03
N GLY A 69 -13.20 11.72 -31.67
CA GLY A 69 -11.93 12.36 -31.28
C GLY A 69 -11.57 12.21 -29.79
N ASN A 70 -10.27 12.33 -29.50
CA ASN A 70 -9.67 12.06 -28.19
C ASN A 70 -10.17 12.97 -27.04
N TRP A 71 -10.94 14.03 -27.33
CA TRP A 71 -11.50 14.91 -26.31
C TRP A 71 -12.73 14.32 -25.61
N VAL A 72 -13.41 13.34 -26.22
CA VAL A 72 -14.65 12.76 -25.69
C VAL A 72 -14.48 12.10 -24.31
N PRO A 73 -13.46 11.24 -24.06
CA PRO A 73 -13.22 10.70 -22.73
C PRO A 73 -13.00 11.78 -21.66
N ALA A 74 -12.29 12.86 -22.00
CA ALA A 74 -12.01 13.95 -21.08
C ALA A 74 -13.29 14.72 -20.70
N ILE A 75 -14.14 15.02 -21.68
CA ILE A 75 -15.44 15.69 -21.44
C ILE A 75 -16.33 14.81 -20.57
N LEU A 76 -16.46 13.52 -20.90
CA LEU A 76 -17.28 12.59 -20.13
C LEU A 76 -16.75 12.39 -18.70
N LEU A 77 -15.43 12.36 -18.51
CA LEU A 77 -14.80 12.33 -17.19
C LEU A 77 -15.21 13.56 -16.36
N VAL A 78 -15.13 14.76 -16.94
CA VAL A 78 -15.54 16.00 -16.27
C VAL A 78 -17.02 15.96 -15.92
N MET A 79 -17.88 15.50 -16.83
CA MET A 79 -19.32 15.35 -16.58
C MET A 79 -19.62 14.39 -15.42
N VAL A 80 -18.94 13.23 -15.38
CA VAL A 80 -19.05 12.26 -14.29
C VAL A 80 -18.54 12.85 -12.98
N ALA A 81 -17.42 13.56 -13.00
CA ALA A 81 -16.85 14.22 -11.83
C ALA A 81 -17.81 15.30 -11.27
N LEU A 82 -18.41 16.12 -12.14
CA LEU A 82 -19.39 17.14 -11.75
C LEU A 82 -20.68 16.51 -11.23
N ALA A 83 -21.20 15.47 -11.87
CA ALA A 83 -22.38 14.74 -11.40
C ALA A 83 -22.14 14.10 -10.03
N GLY A 84 -20.97 13.49 -9.84
CA GLY A 84 -20.54 12.95 -8.55
C GLY A 84 -20.40 14.03 -7.48
N LEU A 85 -19.87 15.21 -7.83
CA LEU A 85 -19.72 16.34 -6.91
C LEU A 85 -21.09 16.93 -6.53
N ALA A 86 -22.00 17.08 -7.49
CA ALA A 86 -23.37 17.52 -7.23
C ALA A 86 -24.11 16.54 -6.30
N GLY A 87 -23.97 15.23 -6.56
CA GLY A 87 -24.48 14.18 -5.69
C GLY A 87 -23.89 14.26 -4.27
N PHE A 88 -22.57 14.43 -4.16
CA PHE A 88 -21.88 14.64 -2.89
C PHE A 88 -22.45 15.85 -2.13
N LEU A 89 -22.59 17.01 -2.79
CA LEU A 89 -23.07 18.24 -2.16
C LEU A 89 -24.54 18.14 -1.71
N MET A 90 -25.41 17.47 -2.48
CA MET A 90 -26.81 17.27 -2.10
C MET A 90 -26.93 16.31 -0.91
N GLN A 91 -26.11 15.26 -0.85
CA GLN A 91 -26.17 14.27 0.24
C GLN A 91 -25.48 14.75 1.53
N ASN A 92 -24.41 15.53 1.42
CA ASN A 92 -23.71 16.09 2.59
C ASN A 92 -24.61 17.05 3.40
N ARG A 93 -25.62 17.65 2.76
CA ARG A 93 -26.65 18.45 3.46
C ARG A 93 -27.59 17.61 4.32
N GLN A 94 -27.71 16.31 4.06
CA GLN A 94 -28.61 15.42 4.79
C GLN A 94 -27.88 14.53 5.81
N GLN A 95 -26.59 14.21 5.61
CA GLN A 95 -25.80 13.40 6.55
C GLN A 95 -24.31 13.79 6.60
N GLN A 96 -23.76 13.92 7.81
CA GLN A 96 -22.38 14.38 8.08
C GLN A 96 -21.27 13.35 7.78
N ASP A 97 -21.59 12.17 7.23
CA ASP A 97 -20.64 11.05 7.11
C ASP A 97 -20.07 10.84 5.70
N PHE A 98 -20.32 11.77 4.77
CA PHE A 98 -19.90 11.59 3.38
C PHE A 98 -18.41 11.88 3.19
N SER A 99 -17.65 10.88 2.75
CA SER A 99 -16.20 10.99 2.54
C SER A 99 -15.88 11.38 1.10
N ILE A 100 -14.98 12.34 0.91
CA ILE A 100 -14.45 12.76 -0.41
C ILE A 100 -13.92 11.56 -1.21
N THR A 101 -13.42 10.53 -0.53
CA THR A 101 -12.96 9.26 -1.14
C THR A 101 -14.04 8.51 -1.90
N SER A 102 -15.33 8.73 -1.60
CA SER A 102 -16.44 8.18 -2.38
C SER A 102 -16.53 8.80 -3.76
N TRP A 103 -16.40 10.13 -3.82
CA TRP A 103 -16.37 10.86 -5.07
C TRP A 103 -15.16 10.46 -5.92
N VAL A 104 -13.97 10.41 -5.30
CA VAL A 104 -12.74 9.93 -5.96
C VAL A 104 -12.91 8.50 -6.50
N GLY A 105 -13.56 7.61 -5.74
CA GLY A 105 -13.83 6.23 -6.17
C GLY A 105 -14.70 6.14 -7.43
N GLN A 106 -15.69 7.02 -7.59
CA GLN A 106 -16.52 7.09 -8.80
C GLN A 106 -15.71 7.51 -10.02
N VAL A 107 -14.88 8.55 -9.87
CA VAL A 107 -13.99 9.05 -10.92
C VAL A 107 -12.97 7.97 -11.32
N LEU A 108 -12.35 7.30 -10.35
CA LEU A 108 -11.42 6.20 -10.60
C LEU A 108 -12.08 5.02 -11.32
N THR A 109 -13.33 4.68 -10.95
CA THR A 109 -14.07 3.60 -11.61
C THR A 109 -14.26 3.87 -13.11
N PHE A 110 -14.59 5.11 -13.47
CA PHE A 110 -14.66 5.53 -14.86
C PHE A 110 -13.28 5.39 -15.55
N CYS A 111 -12.20 5.86 -14.90
CA CYS A 111 -10.85 5.76 -15.44
C CYS A 111 -10.42 4.31 -15.69
N PHE A 112 -10.76 3.36 -14.80
CA PHE A 112 -10.43 1.95 -15.01
C PHE A 112 -11.17 1.37 -16.22
N GLY A 113 -12.45 1.69 -16.38
CA GLY A 113 -13.21 1.29 -17.57
C GLY A 113 -12.61 1.84 -18.87
N ALA A 114 -12.20 3.11 -18.85
CA ALA A 114 -11.50 3.73 -19.98
C ALA A 114 -10.16 3.05 -20.27
N LEU A 115 -9.35 2.75 -19.25
CA LEU A 115 -8.04 2.10 -19.39
C LEU A 115 -8.13 0.69 -19.99
N VAL A 116 -9.18 -0.07 -19.64
CA VAL A 116 -9.42 -1.40 -20.23
C VAL A 116 -9.59 -1.30 -21.74
N VAL A 117 -10.44 -0.39 -22.22
CA VAL A 117 -10.70 -0.19 -23.66
C VAL A 117 -9.53 0.53 -24.35
N ALA A 118 -8.72 1.28 -23.61
CA ALA A 118 -7.46 1.85 -24.11
C ALA A 118 -6.34 0.80 -24.29
N GLY A 119 -6.60 -0.47 -23.98
CA GLY A 119 -5.66 -1.58 -24.19
C GLY A 119 -4.79 -1.94 -22.99
N GLN A 120 -5.11 -1.43 -21.79
CA GLN A 120 -4.34 -1.69 -20.56
C GLN A 120 -5.18 -2.40 -19.47
N PRO A 121 -5.78 -3.58 -19.74
CA PRO A 121 -6.68 -4.25 -18.81
C PRO A 121 -5.98 -4.71 -17.52
N VAL A 122 -4.70 -5.10 -17.59
CA VAL A 122 -3.91 -5.55 -16.43
C VAL A 122 -3.68 -4.39 -15.45
N ILE A 123 -3.30 -3.22 -15.97
CA ILE A 123 -3.08 -2.01 -15.15
C ILE A 123 -4.39 -1.56 -14.53
N ALA A 124 -5.48 -1.56 -15.32
CA ALA A 124 -6.81 -1.22 -14.83
C ALA A 124 -7.28 -2.16 -13.71
N ALA A 125 -7.10 -3.48 -13.88
CA ALA A 125 -7.48 -4.46 -12.87
C ALA A 125 -6.65 -4.33 -11.59
N ALA A 126 -5.32 -4.19 -11.70
CA ALA A 126 -4.44 -4.00 -10.55
C ALA A 126 -4.78 -2.72 -9.79
N ALA A 127 -4.96 -1.60 -10.50
CA ALA A 127 -5.33 -0.33 -9.90
C ALA A 127 -6.73 -0.37 -9.27
N ALA A 128 -7.69 -1.06 -9.88
CA ALA A 128 -9.03 -1.25 -9.33
C ALA A 128 -9.01 -2.05 -8.02
N VAL A 129 -8.25 -3.14 -7.97
CA VAL A 129 -8.07 -3.95 -6.74
C VAL A 129 -7.40 -3.15 -5.64
N VAL A 130 -6.28 -2.47 -5.94
CA VAL A 130 -5.58 -1.61 -4.96
C VAL A 130 -6.51 -0.52 -4.44
N THR A 131 -7.24 0.14 -5.34
CA THR A 131 -8.22 1.18 -4.97
C THR A 131 -9.31 0.61 -4.08
N ALA A 132 -9.85 -0.56 -4.41
CA ALA A 132 -10.86 -1.23 -3.60
C ALA A 132 -10.33 -1.54 -2.20
N THR A 133 -9.14 -2.13 -2.09
CA THR A 133 -8.50 -2.41 -0.80
C THR A 133 -8.24 -1.16 0.04
N ILE A 134 -7.81 -0.05 -0.58
CA ILE A 134 -7.61 1.22 0.13
C ILE A 134 -8.94 1.77 0.65
N LEU A 135 -10.00 1.71 -0.17
CA LEU A 135 -11.33 2.16 0.19
C LEU A 135 -11.97 1.34 1.32
N ASP A 136 -11.61 0.07 1.43
CA ASP A 136 -12.17 -0.85 2.42
C ASP A 136 -11.66 -0.55 3.84
N ASN A 137 -10.37 -0.23 3.92
CA ASN A 137 -9.68 -0.09 5.19
C ASN A 137 -9.89 1.24 5.91
N LYS A 138 -10.88 2.07 5.51
CA LYS A 138 -11.14 3.38 6.10
C LYS A 138 -11.22 3.33 7.64
N GLU A 139 -12.01 2.41 8.18
CA GLU A 139 -12.20 2.32 9.65
C GLU A 139 -10.96 1.78 10.36
N SER A 140 -10.26 0.82 9.76
CA SER A 140 -9.02 0.25 10.31
C SER A 140 -7.92 1.31 10.37
N ILE A 141 -7.72 2.05 9.27
CA ILE A 141 -6.75 3.16 9.19
C ILE A 141 -7.08 4.23 10.23
N HIS A 142 -8.36 4.61 10.35
CA HIS A 142 -8.76 5.66 11.28
C HIS A 142 -8.62 5.21 12.75
N ARG A 143 -8.90 3.94 13.05
CA ARG A 143 -8.67 3.35 14.39
C ARG A 143 -7.18 3.28 14.70
N PHE A 144 -6.36 2.87 13.73
CA PHE A 144 -4.91 2.83 13.87
C PHE A 144 -4.35 4.23 14.14
N LEU A 145 -4.81 5.25 13.40
CA LEU A 145 -4.43 6.66 13.67
C LEU A 145 -4.81 7.09 15.09
N LYS A 146 -5.98 6.70 15.59
CA LYS A 146 -6.39 7.03 16.98
C LYS A 146 -5.55 6.34 18.05
N THR A 147 -4.90 5.22 17.74
CA THR A 147 -4.01 4.52 18.66
C THR A 147 -2.56 5.00 18.60
N LEU A 148 -2.17 5.73 17.55
CA LEU A 148 -0.82 6.25 17.39
C LEU A 148 -0.61 7.51 18.25
N GLU A 149 0.49 7.54 18.98
CA GLU A 149 0.95 8.71 19.72
C GLU A 149 1.77 9.63 18.80
N ALA A 150 1.77 10.94 19.07
CA ALA A 150 2.48 11.93 18.25
C ALA A 150 3.97 11.61 18.09
N ASN A 151 4.61 11.12 19.16
CA ASN A 151 6.03 10.74 19.15
C ASN A 151 6.31 9.54 18.24
N GLU A 152 5.36 8.60 18.11
CA GLU A 152 5.48 7.43 17.23
C GLU A 152 5.35 7.84 15.77
N LEU A 153 4.41 8.74 15.48
CA LEU A 153 4.24 9.32 14.14
C LEU A 153 5.51 10.07 13.72
N ASP A 154 6.06 10.92 14.59
CA ASP A 154 7.31 11.63 14.35
C ASP A 154 8.49 10.68 14.12
N ALA A 155 8.59 9.60 14.90
CA ALA A 155 9.61 8.58 14.71
C ALA A 155 9.48 7.86 13.36
N GLY A 156 8.24 7.51 12.97
CA GLY A 156 7.95 6.90 11.67
C GLY A 156 8.25 7.83 10.50
N LEU A 157 7.87 9.11 10.61
CA LEU A 157 8.17 10.13 9.60
C LEU A 157 9.69 10.37 9.47
N LYS A 158 10.43 10.42 10.57
CA LYS A 158 11.90 10.50 10.55
C LYS A 158 12.51 9.26 9.89
N LEU A 159 12.00 8.06 10.18
CA LEU A 159 12.45 6.83 9.53
C LEU A 159 12.18 6.86 8.01
N LEU A 160 11.00 7.35 7.58
CA LEU A 160 10.71 7.57 6.16
C LEU A 160 11.65 8.59 5.54
N LEU A 161 11.93 9.70 6.23
CA LEU A 161 12.82 10.74 5.74
C LEU A 161 14.22 10.18 5.49
N ILE A 162 14.81 9.47 6.47
CA ILE A 162 16.15 8.92 6.31
C ILE A 162 16.23 7.79 5.26
N SER A 163 15.14 7.05 5.02
CA SER A 163 15.13 5.89 4.13
C SER A 163 14.63 6.19 2.70
N VAL A 164 13.55 6.94 2.54
CA VAL A 164 12.92 7.23 1.24
C VAL A 164 13.48 8.50 0.62
N VAL A 165 13.92 9.47 1.43
CA VAL A 165 14.44 10.74 0.91
C VAL A 165 15.97 10.77 0.94
N VAL A 166 16.59 10.55 2.10
CA VAL A 166 18.05 10.73 2.23
C VAL A 166 18.85 9.62 1.56
N LEU A 167 18.47 8.36 1.75
CA LEU A 167 19.19 7.21 1.18
C LEU A 167 19.37 7.28 -0.36
N PRO A 168 18.33 7.55 -1.18
CA PRO A 168 18.51 7.65 -2.63
C PRO A 168 19.30 8.89 -3.06
N LEU A 169 19.33 9.95 -2.25
CA LEU A 169 20.11 11.16 -2.53
C LEU A 169 21.61 10.98 -2.29
N LEU A 170 22.02 9.93 -1.56
CA LEU A 170 23.43 9.71 -1.26
C LEU A 170 24.18 9.16 -2.47
N PRO A 171 25.35 9.73 -2.81
CA PRO A 171 26.21 9.23 -3.88
C PRO A 171 26.67 7.81 -3.58
N ASN A 172 26.73 6.97 -4.61
CA ASN A 172 27.19 5.59 -4.51
C ASN A 172 28.66 5.46 -4.91
N GLU A 173 29.48 6.33 -4.35
CA GLU A 173 30.92 6.36 -4.62
C GLU A 173 31.65 6.19 -3.28
N GLY A 174 32.80 5.51 -3.30
CA GLY A 174 33.63 5.47 -2.12
C GLY A 174 34.24 6.84 -1.84
N PHE A 175 34.53 7.09 -0.57
CA PHE A 175 35.23 8.28 -0.12
C PHE A 175 36.45 7.85 0.70
N GLY A 176 37.55 8.61 0.60
CA GLY A 176 38.77 8.40 1.39
C GLY A 176 39.86 7.56 0.70
N PRO A 177 41.03 7.39 1.34
CA PRO A 177 42.16 6.68 0.74
C PRO A 177 41.81 5.19 0.55
N GLY A 178 41.74 4.76 -0.71
CA GLY A 178 41.38 3.39 -1.10
C GLY A 178 39.89 3.16 -1.38
N ASP A 179 39.07 4.21 -1.45
CA ASP A 179 37.63 4.13 -1.81
C ASP A 179 36.77 3.25 -0.87
N VAL A 180 37.27 3.01 0.35
CA VAL A 180 36.72 2.00 1.27
C VAL A 180 35.40 2.44 1.94
N LEU A 181 35.12 3.74 2.01
CA LEU A 181 33.93 4.26 2.70
C LEU A 181 32.85 4.64 1.70
N ASN A 182 31.87 3.76 1.49
CA ASN A 182 30.69 4.09 0.70
C ASN A 182 29.58 4.68 1.59
N PRO A 183 29.20 5.98 1.43
CA PRO A 183 28.16 6.61 2.24
C PRO A 183 26.81 5.92 2.13
N ARG A 184 26.47 5.36 0.96
CA ARG A 184 25.20 4.65 0.75
C ARG A 184 25.16 3.36 1.56
N GLU A 185 26.25 2.61 1.61
CA GLU A 185 26.34 1.37 2.41
C GLU A 185 26.29 1.64 3.90
N ILE A 186 27.02 2.66 4.37
CA ILE A 186 26.98 3.09 5.77
C ILE A 186 25.56 3.54 6.14
N TRP A 187 24.88 4.27 5.26
CA TRP A 187 23.52 4.76 5.49
C TRP A 187 22.48 3.64 5.50
N TRP A 188 22.66 2.59 4.69
CA TRP A 188 21.86 1.37 4.79
C TRP A 188 21.90 0.77 6.20
N MET A 189 23.07 0.79 6.86
CA MET A 189 23.19 0.34 8.25
C MET A 189 22.41 1.24 9.22
N VAL A 190 22.39 2.56 9.00
CA VAL A 190 21.60 3.52 9.78
C VAL A 190 20.10 3.23 9.64
N VAL A 191 19.62 3.06 8.41
CA VAL A 191 18.22 2.72 8.11
C VAL A 191 17.84 1.38 8.77
N LEU A 192 18.70 0.37 8.68
CA LEU A 192 18.47 -0.93 9.28
C LEU A 192 18.34 -0.87 10.81
N ILE A 193 19.26 -0.18 11.49
CA ILE A 193 19.22 -0.05 12.96
C ILE A 193 17.96 0.73 13.39
N ALA A 194 17.61 1.80 12.69
CA ALA A 194 16.42 2.59 12.98
C ALA A 194 15.12 1.81 12.74
N ALA A 195 15.05 1.03 11.66
CA ALA A 195 13.90 0.18 11.36
C ALA A 195 13.72 -0.94 12.39
N ILE A 196 14.81 -1.62 12.78
CA ILE A 196 14.77 -2.63 13.84
C ILE A 196 14.27 -2.02 15.16
N GLY A 197 14.74 -0.82 15.50
CA GLY A 197 14.29 -0.14 16.71
C GLY A 197 12.82 0.24 16.69
N PHE A 198 12.35 0.78 15.55
CA PHE A 198 10.95 1.14 15.36
C PHE A 198 10.02 -0.08 15.43
N ILE A 199 10.37 -1.17 14.73
CA ILE A 199 9.63 -2.44 14.80
C ILE A 199 9.66 -3.02 16.21
N GLY A 200 10.82 -2.99 16.87
CA GLY A 200 10.99 -3.49 18.22
C GLY A 200 10.13 -2.75 19.25
N TYR A 201 10.02 -1.42 19.09
CA TYR A 201 9.13 -0.60 19.90
C TYR A 201 7.66 -1.04 19.74
N PHE A 202 7.17 -1.20 18.50
CA PHE A 202 5.80 -1.68 18.28
C PHE A 202 5.59 -3.13 18.75
N ALA A 203 6.58 -4.00 18.61
CA ALA A 203 6.53 -5.37 19.13
C ALA A 203 6.40 -5.39 20.67
N MET A 204 7.10 -4.49 21.38
CA MET A 204 6.95 -4.32 22.82
C MET A 204 5.58 -3.74 23.19
N ARG A 205 5.07 -2.77 22.41
CA ARG A 205 3.78 -2.12 22.65
C ARG A 205 2.60 -3.10 22.52
N PHE A 206 2.59 -3.93 21.48
CA PHE A 206 1.49 -4.89 21.23
C PHE A 206 1.66 -6.24 21.94
N GLY A 207 2.89 -6.74 22.07
CA GLY A 207 3.19 -8.06 22.64
C GLY A 207 3.47 -8.06 24.14
N GLY A 208 3.54 -6.90 24.78
CA GLY A 208 4.07 -6.71 26.13
C GLY A 208 5.61 -6.72 26.14
N SER A 209 6.22 -6.04 27.11
CA SER A 209 7.68 -5.83 27.18
C SER A 209 8.49 -7.13 27.11
N THR A 210 8.04 -8.20 27.79
CA THR A 210 8.79 -9.45 27.87
C THR A 210 8.76 -10.27 26.58
N ARG A 211 7.58 -10.47 25.99
CA ARG A 211 7.44 -11.25 24.74
C ARG A 211 7.90 -10.44 23.53
N GLY A 212 7.63 -9.13 23.51
CA GLY A 212 8.06 -8.23 22.45
C GLY A 212 9.58 -8.19 22.28
N ILE A 213 10.34 -8.14 23.38
CA ILE A 213 11.81 -8.19 23.34
C ILE A 213 12.29 -9.52 22.76
N MET A 214 11.75 -10.67 23.19
CA MET A 214 12.20 -11.97 22.68
C MET A 214 11.89 -12.17 21.19
N PHE A 215 10.69 -11.80 20.73
CA PHE A 215 10.34 -11.91 19.30
C PHE A 215 11.19 -10.97 18.45
N THR A 216 11.37 -9.72 18.87
CA THR A 216 12.25 -8.77 18.18
C THR A 216 13.67 -9.32 18.12
N SER A 217 14.17 -9.91 19.21
CA SER A 217 15.52 -10.46 19.28
C SER A 217 15.76 -11.57 18.25
N LEU A 218 14.79 -12.48 18.13
CA LEU A 218 14.89 -13.62 17.23
C LEU A 218 14.82 -13.17 15.76
N PHE A 219 13.80 -12.39 15.40
CA PHE A 219 13.57 -11.97 14.01
C PHE A 219 14.58 -10.92 13.53
N ALA A 220 14.88 -9.91 14.35
CA ALA A 220 15.88 -8.91 13.98
C ALA A 220 17.31 -9.46 14.07
N GLY A 221 17.59 -10.39 14.99
CA GLY A 221 18.88 -11.07 15.09
C GLY A 221 19.19 -11.94 13.88
N LEU A 222 18.19 -12.68 13.38
CA LEU A 222 18.29 -13.44 12.12
C LEU A 222 18.65 -12.53 10.93
N SER A 223 18.06 -11.32 10.89
CA SER A 223 18.37 -10.33 9.86
C SER A 223 19.77 -9.73 10.02
N SER A 224 20.11 -9.21 11.21
CA SER A 224 21.43 -8.67 11.54
C SER A 224 21.67 -8.64 13.05
N SER A 225 22.53 -9.55 13.53
CA SER A 225 22.94 -9.64 14.93
C SER A 225 23.67 -8.38 15.40
N THR A 226 24.48 -7.74 14.54
CA THR A 226 25.19 -6.49 14.84
C THR A 226 24.24 -5.32 15.03
N ALA A 227 23.28 -5.14 14.10
CA ALA A 227 22.34 -4.02 14.17
C ALA A 227 21.44 -4.13 15.41
N LEU A 228 20.99 -5.33 15.75
CA LEU A 228 20.21 -5.58 16.94
C LEU A 228 21.01 -5.34 18.23
N THR A 229 22.29 -5.76 18.28
CA THR A 229 23.18 -5.52 19.43
C THR A 229 23.41 -4.03 19.66
N LEU A 230 23.65 -3.26 18.58
CA LEU A 230 23.78 -1.81 18.65
C LEU A 230 22.48 -1.13 19.11
N HIS A 231 21.32 -1.62 18.66
CA HIS A 231 20.04 -1.11 19.10
C HIS A 231 19.79 -1.38 20.59
N PHE A 232 19.92 -2.63 21.06
CA PHE A 232 19.66 -3.00 22.45
C PHE A 232 20.66 -2.41 23.45
N SER A 233 21.92 -2.23 23.05
CA SER A 233 22.91 -1.53 23.88
C SER A 233 22.56 -0.04 24.08
N ARG A 234 22.08 0.64 23.02
CA ARG A 234 21.57 2.01 23.11
C ARG A 234 20.31 2.09 23.97
N LEU A 235 19.37 1.17 23.75
CA LEU A 235 18.11 1.11 24.51
C LEU A 235 18.35 0.86 26.00
N SER A 236 19.27 -0.04 26.35
CA SER A 236 19.66 -0.31 27.74
C SER A 236 20.21 0.93 28.45
N ARG A 237 20.97 1.77 27.74
CA ARG A 237 21.49 3.05 28.28
C ARG A 237 20.40 4.09 28.51
N GLN A 238 19.37 4.12 27.68
CA GLN A 238 18.31 5.13 27.74
C GLN A 238 17.22 4.79 28.77
N SER A 239 16.87 3.52 28.93
CA SER A 239 15.70 3.15 29.71
C SER A 239 15.88 3.21 31.23
N ASN A 240 17.12 3.32 31.76
CA ASN A 240 17.51 3.38 33.19
C ASN A 240 16.80 2.38 34.15
N SER A 241 16.05 1.44 33.60
CA SER A 241 15.15 0.51 34.28
C SER A 241 15.89 -0.81 34.46
N ARG A 242 16.33 -1.09 35.69
CA ARG A 242 17.12 -2.27 36.08
C ARG A 242 16.48 -3.62 35.67
N GLN A 243 15.16 -3.64 35.49
CA GLN A 243 14.40 -4.84 35.15
C GLN A 243 14.47 -5.24 33.67
N LEU A 244 14.72 -4.29 32.74
CA LEU A 244 14.77 -4.59 31.29
C LEU A 244 16.18 -4.96 30.81
N SER A 245 17.23 -4.56 31.52
CA SER A 245 18.63 -4.84 31.15
C SER A 245 18.96 -6.33 31.02
N PRO A 246 18.52 -7.24 31.92
CA PRO A 246 18.78 -8.68 31.76
C PRO A 246 18.08 -9.26 30.53
N LEU A 247 16.89 -8.75 30.22
CA LEU A 247 16.09 -9.22 29.10
C LEU A 247 16.68 -8.78 27.75
N LEU A 248 17.19 -7.54 27.67
CA LEU A 248 17.92 -7.04 26.51
C LEU A 248 19.24 -7.81 26.30
N ALA A 249 19.96 -8.12 27.38
CA ALA A 249 21.17 -8.94 27.31
C ALA A 249 20.87 -10.37 26.81
N ALA A 250 19.82 -11.00 27.33
CA ALA A 250 19.33 -12.29 26.83
C ALA A 250 18.93 -12.20 25.35
N GLY A 251 18.28 -11.11 24.93
CA GLY A 251 17.95 -10.85 23.54
C GLY A 251 19.16 -10.75 22.61
N ILE A 252 20.25 -10.09 23.06
CA ILE A 252 21.53 -10.05 22.33
C ILE A 252 22.12 -11.46 22.20
N LEU A 253 22.11 -12.25 23.27
CA LEU A 253 22.61 -13.63 23.24
C LEU A 253 21.80 -14.52 22.28
N ILE A 254 20.47 -14.37 22.26
CA ILE A 254 19.59 -15.03 21.30
C ILE A 254 19.98 -14.61 19.88
N ALA A 255 20.18 -13.32 19.63
CA ALA A 255 20.59 -12.82 18.32
C ALA A 255 21.94 -13.41 17.87
N CYS A 256 22.93 -13.49 18.76
CA CYS A 256 24.19 -14.17 18.47
C CYS A 256 23.98 -15.66 18.17
N GLY A 257 23.10 -16.33 18.92
CA GLY A 257 22.72 -17.71 18.68
C GLY A 257 22.10 -17.96 17.31
N THR A 258 21.37 -16.99 16.75
CA THR A 258 20.77 -17.11 15.40
C THR A 258 21.79 -17.17 14.25
N MET A 259 23.05 -16.83 14.50
CA MET A 259 24.12 -16.92 13.50
C MET A 259 24.39 -18.37 13.08
N PHE A 260 24.33 -19.32 14.02
CA PHE A 260 24.55 -20.74 13.75
C PHE A 260 23.54 -21.33 12.74
N PRO A 261 22.22 -21.22 12.94
CA PRO A 261 21.26 -21.71 11.95
C PRO A 261 21.34 -20.94 10.62
N ARG A 262 21.69 -19.65 10.63
CA ARG A 262 21.87 -18.85 9.42
C ARG A 262 23.03 -19.36 8.56
N ILE A 263 24.18 -19.66 9.15
CA ILE A 263 25.34 -20.22 8.44
C ILE A 263 25.03 -21.63 7.93
N LEU A 264 24.34 -22.45 8.73
CA LEU A 264 23.97 -23.82 8.35
C LEU A 264 23.01 -23.83 7.16
N LEU A 265 22.03 -22.91 7.13
CA LEU A 265 21.14 -22.71 5.97
C LEU A 265 21.91 -22.30 4.71
N TYR A 266 22.85 -21.35 4.82
CA TYR A 266 23.65 -20.95 3.66
C TYR A 266 24.54 -22.09 3.15
N ALA A 267 25.16 -22.85 4.06
CA ALA A 267 25.96 -24.02 3.72
C ALA A 267 25.12 -25.08 3.00
N ALA A 268 23.92 -25.39 3.49
CA ALA A 268 23.02 -26.36 2.88
C ALA A 268 22.46 -25.92 1.52
N LEU A 269 22.27 -24.62 1.30
CA LEU A 269 21.77 -24.07 0.03
C LEU A 269 22.87 -24.05 -1.05
N ILE A 270 24.10 -23.71 -0.66
CA ILE A 270 25.25 -23.61 -1.58
C ILE A 270 25.82 -25.00 -1.90
N TYR A 271 25.79 -25.91 -0.93
CA TYR A 271 26.21 -27.30 -1.10
C TYR A 271 25.06 -28.24 -0.70
N PRO A 272 24.08 -28.45 -1.61
CA PRO A 272 23.05 -29.44 -1.37
C PRO A 272 23.69 -30.84 -1.31
N PRO A 273 23.23 -31.73 -0.41
CA PRO A 273 23.74 -33.09 -0.28
C PRO A 273 23.50 -33.96 -1.53
#